data_AF-A0A352SBY9-F1
#
_entry.id   AF-A0A352SBY9-F1
#
_cell.length_a   1.000
_cell.length_b   1.000
_cell.length_c   1.000
_cell.angle_alpha   90.00
_cell.angle_beta   90.00
_cell.angle_gamma   90.00
#
_symmetry.space_group_name_H-M   'P 1'
#
loop_
_entity.id
_entity.type
_entity.pdbx_description
1 polymer ?
#
loop_
_entity_poly.entity_id
_entity_poly.type
_entity_poly.pdbx_seq_one_letter_code
_entity_poly.pdbx_strand_id
1 'polypeptide(L)'
;QENIVFDDARARITTDVVVAPGGSAIGWDAVVLGRQASGERWASGALWLDTRVGDPDRALWIEQSHFDGASPLRGAVAGMDGLHILGTLWAIGPGATQELAEALAERLPYRADLRAGVTCLAGYGTATAQSMLLLRVLGSDMEAVRHLMIDAWTVLRQPMHGVPARPLRLWST
;
A
#
# COMPACT_ATOMS: atom_id res chain seq x y z
N GLN A 1 9.14 -6.00 3.60
CA GLN A 1 10.05 -5.35 4.57
C GLN A 1 9.27 -4.21 5.17
N GLU A 2 9.33 -4.06 6.49
CA GLU A 2 8.61 -3.01 7.22
C GLU A 2 9.57 -1.88 7.56
N ASN A 3 9.10 -0.65 7.44
CA ASN A 3 9.89 0.52 7.78
C ASN A 3 9.36 1.12 9.08
N ILE A 4 10.17 1.07 10.14
CA ILE A 4 9.86 1.78 11.39
C ILE A 4 10.51 3.16 11.31
N VAL A 5 9.69 4.21 11.37
CA VAL A 5 10.13 5.61 11.38
C VAL A 5 10.15 6.07 12.84
N PHE A 6 11.33 6.20 13.42
CA PHE A 6 11.54 6.62 14.81
C PHE A 6 11.15 8.09 15.01
N ASP A 7 10.87 8.47 16.26
CA ASP A 7 10.66 9.90 16.62
C ASP A 7 11.86 10.75 16.17
N ASP A 8 11.58 12.01 15.80
CA ASP A 8 12.50 12.97 15.16
C ASP A 8 13.05 12.56 13.77
N ALA A 9 12.79 11.35 13.29
CA ALA A 9 13.30 10.92 12.00
C ALA A 9 12.71 11.76 10.85
N ARG A 10 13.58 12.08 9.88
CA ARG A 10 13.22 12.76 8.64
C ARG A 10 13.53 11.80 7.48
N ALA A 11 12.54 11.01 7.08
CA ALA A 11 12.71 9.93 6.13
C ALA A 11 11.98 10.22 4.82
N ARG A 12 12.59 9.87 3.69
CA ARG A 12 11.93 9.85 2.38
C ARG A 12 12.06 8.45 1.79
N ILE A 13 10.93 7.90 1.37
CA ILE A 13 10.86 6.64 0.65
C ILE A 13 10.36 6.96 -0.76
N THR A 14 11.15 6.58 -1.76
CA THR A 14 10.82 6.80 -3.16
C THR A 14 10.74 5.47 -3.89
N THR A 15 9.65 5.25 -4.61
CA THR A 15 9.39 4.03 -5.38
C THR A 15 9.01 4.40 -6.81
N ASP A 16 9.87 4.08 -7.78
CA ASP A 16 9.60 4.27 -9.21
C ASP A 16 9.51 2.92 -9.91
N VAL A 17 8.34 2.61 -10.47
CA VAL A 17 8.06 1.35 -11.16
C VAL A 17 7.54 1.62 -12.55
N VAL A 18 8.31 1.16 -13.53
CA VAL A 18 7.97 1.18 -14.95
C VAL A 18 7.70 -0.24 -15.41
N VAL A 19 6.49 -0.48 -15.90
CA VAL A 19 6.06 -1.79 -16.42
C VAL A 19 5.88 -1.68 -17.92
N ALA A 20 6.63 -2.50 -18.66
CA ALA A 20 6.50 -2.55 -20.11
C ALA A 20 5.08 -3.00 -20.53
N PRO A 21 4.59 -2.61 -21.72
CA PRO A 21 3.30 -3.05 -22.23
C PRO A 21 3.13 -4.58 -22.15
N GLY A 22 2.03 -5.02 -21.56
CA GLY A 22 1.75 -6.46 -21.34
C GLY A 22 2.48 -7.10 -20.16
N GLY A 23 3.38 -6.36 -19.49
CA GLY A 23 4.01 -6.78 -18.25
C GLY A 23 3.06 -6.75 -17.06
N SER A 24 3.47 -7.32 -15.94
CA SER A 24 2.71 -7.24 -14.69
C SER A 24 3.65 -7.12 -13.50
N ALA A 25 3.22 -6.42 -12.47
CA ALA A 25 3.98 -6.23 -11.25
C ALA A 25 3.02 -6.10 -10.05
N ILE A 26 3.46 -6.62 -8.90
CA ILE A 26 2.82 -6.39 -7.61
C ILE A 26 3.92 -5.96 -6.65
N GLY A 27 3.67 -4.87 -5.93
CA GLY A 27 4.57 -4.39 -4.90
C GLY A 27 3.79 -3.75 -3.77
N TRP A 28 4.48 -3.58 -2.65
CA TRP A 28 3.89 -3.06 -1.43
C TRP A 28 4.94 -2.41 -0.53
N ASP A 29 4.49 -1.51 0.31
CA ASP A 29 5.23 -1.02 1.46
C ASP A 29 4.33 -1.03 2.70
N ALA A 30 4.98 -1.03 3.86
CA ALA A 30 4.31 -0.80 5.13
C ALA A 30 5.25 -0.02 6.05
N VAL A 31 4.70 1.02 6.68
CA VAL A 31 5.43 1.93 7.56
C VAL A 31 4.74 2.00 8.91
N VAL A 32 5.54 1.94 9.97
CA VAL A 32 5.13 2.14 11.36
C VAL A 32 5.67 3.50 11.81
N LEU A 33 4.79 4.39 12.25
CA LEU A 33 5.15 5.71 12.77
C LEU A 33 5.40 5.67 14.29
N GLY A 34 6.68 5.61 14.66
CA GLY A 34 7.18 5.50 16.02
C GLY A 34 7.05 4.10 16.60
N ARG A 35 7.68 3.89 17.76
CA ARG A 35 7.61 2.62 18.49
C ARG A 35 6.52 2.62 19.57
N GLN A 36 5.27 2.42 19.17
CA GLN A 36 4.16 2.37 20.14
C GLN A 36 4.35 1.30 21.23
N ALA A 37 4.92 0.14 20.88
CA ALA A 37 5.23 -0.94 21.83
C ALA A 37 6.26 -0.54 22.91
N SER A 38 7.03 0.52 22.69
CA SER A 38 7.98 1.09 23.67
C SER A 38 7.47 2.39 24.32
N GLY A 39 6.20 2.75 24.10
CA GLY A 39 5.60 4.00 24.59
C GLY A 39 6.04 5.25 23.84
N GLU A 40 6.80 5.11 22.75
CA GLU A 40 7.26 6.22 21.92
C GLU A 40 6.12 6.70 21.02
N ARG A 41 5.76 7.96 21.14
CA ARG A 41 4.89 8.64 20.17
C ARG A 41 5.77 9.33 19.15
N TRP A 42 5.50 9.13 17.86
CA TRP A 42 6.14 9.89 16.79
C TRP A 42 5.59 11.32 16.77
N ALA A 43 6.03 12.14 17.72
CA ALA A 43 5.51 13.48 18.00
C ALA A 43 6.26 14.56 17.22
N SER A 44 7.44 14.21 16.73
CA SER A 44 8.36 15.08 16.01
C SER A 44 8.97 14.31 14.83
N GLY A 45 9.28 15.00 13.73
CA GLY A 45 9.82 14.39 12.52
C GLY A 45 8.88 14.47 11.31
N ALA A 46 9.34 13.92 10.19
CA ALA A 46 8.63 13.96 8.92
C ALA A 46 8.90 12.72 8.07
N LEU A 47 7.87 12.26 7.36
CA LEU A 47 7.96 11.16 6.40
C LEU A 47 7.40 11.61 5.06
N TRP A 48 8.17 11.39 4.00
CA TRP A 48 7.72 11.52 2.62
C TRP A 48 7.62 10.12 1.98
N LEU A 49 6.46 9.81 1.39
CA LEU A 49 6.27 8.63 0.55
C LEU A 49 5.96 9.12 -0.86
N ASP A 50 6.91 8.91 -1.76
CA ASP A 50 6.84 9.34 -3.15
C ASP A 50 6.80 8.09 -4.03
N THR A 51 5.65 7.76 -4.60
CA THR A 51 5.50 6.57 -5.44
C THR A 51 5.00 6.93 -6.84
N ARG A 52 5.63 6.37 -7.87
CA ARG A 52 5.22 6.46 -9.26
C ARG A 52 5.13 5.06 -9.86
N VAL A 53 3.95 4.70 -10.36
CA VAL A 53 3.73 3.42 -11.07
C VAL A 53 3.07 3.70 -12.41
N GLY A 54 3.58 3.09 -13.47
CA GLY A 54 2.98 3.18 -14.80
C GLY A 54 3.78 2.48 -15.88
N ASP A 55 3.55 2.89 -17.11
CA ASP A 55 4.26 2.43 -18.30
C ASP A 55 5.46 3.37 -18.62
N PRO A 56 6.33 3.03 -19.61
CA PRO A 56 7.48 3.85 -19.96
C PRO A 56 7.14 5.28 -20.40
N ASP A 57 5.95 5.49 -20.94
CA ASP A 57 5.52 6.76 -21.52
C ASP A 57 4.67 7.58 -20.52
N ARG A 58 4.03 6.93 -19.54
CA ARG A 58 3.06 7.57 -18.64
C ARG A 58 2.91 6.88 -17.28
N ALA A 59 2.78 7.69 -16.22
CA ALA A 59 2.32 7.21 -14.92
C ALA A 59 0.82 6.90 -14.91
N LEU A 60 0.44 5.76 -14.34
CA LEU A 60 -0.94 5.43 -14.00
C LEU A 60 -1.31 5.94 -12.60
N TRP A 61 -0.34 5.94 -11.68
CA TRP A 61 -0.50 6.42 -10.33
C TRP A 61 0.74 7.18 -9.87
N ILE A 62 0.49 8.29 -9.19
CA ILE A 62 1.49 9.11 -8.51
C ILE A 62 0.96 9.37 -7.11
N GLU A 63 1.79 9.09 -6.10
CA GLU A 63 1.57 9.45 -4.71
C GLU A 63 2.70 10.35 -4.22
N GLN A 64 2.31 11.37 -3.46
CA GLN A 64 3.20 12.30 -2.78
C GLN A 64 2.63 12.54 -1.39
N SER A 65 2.82 11.57 -0.49
CA SER A 65 2.34 11.68 0.89
C SER A 65 3.40 12.36 1.75
N HIS A 66 2.96 13.30 2.58
CA HIS A 66 3.78 13.92 3.61
C HIS A 66 3.09 13.78 4.96
N PHE A 67 3.75 13.10 5.88
CA PHE A 67 3.35 12.98 7.27
C PHE A 67 4.28 13.83 8.12
N ASP A 68 3.70 14.63 9.01
CA ASP A 68 4.41 15.44 9.99
C ASP A 68 4.00 14.95 11.37
N GLY A 69 4.98 14.70 12.24
CA GLY A 69 4.77 14.17 13.59
C GLY A 69 3.87 15.04 14.47
N ALA A 70 3.86 16.35 14.24
CA ALA A 70 3.04 17.32 14.96
C ALA A 70 1.69 17.61 14.28
N SER A 71 1.38 16.95 13.15
CA SER A 71 0.15 17.21 12.40
C SER A 71 -1.11 16.78 13.17
N PRO A 72 -2.16 17.62 13.22
CA PRO A 72 -3.43 17.25 13.83
C PRO A 72 -4.14 16.12 13.05
N LEU A 73 -3.78 15.90 11.78
CA LEU A 73 -4.34 14.81 10.96
C LEU A 73 -3.98 13.43 11.49
N ARG A 74 -2.98 13.31 12.36
CA ARG A 74 -2.67 12.05 13.05
C ARG A 74 -3.85 11.51 13.87
N GLY A 75 -4.55 12.41 14.57
CA GLY A 75 -5.68 12.04 15.43
C GLY A 75 -7.04 12.21 14.76
N ALA A 76 -7.10 12.90 13.62
CA ALA A 76 -8.35 13.15 12.92
C ALA A 76 -8.85 11.91 12.17
N VAL A 77 -10.16 11.68 12.18
CA VAL A 77 -10.82 10.59 11.43
C VAL A 77 -10.52 10.67 9.93
N ALA A 78 -10.43 11.89 9.38
CA ALA A 78 -10.10 12.11 7.97
C ALA A 78 -8.61 11.89 7.64
N GLY A 79 -7.76 11.69 8.65
CA GLY A 79 -6.35 11.36 8.50
C GLY A 79 -6.08 9.95 8.98
N MET A 80 -5.31 9.79 10.05
CA MET A 80 -4.91 8.47 10.54
C MET A 80 -5.82 7.92 11.65
N ASP A 81 -6.72 8.73 12.20
CA ASP A 81 -7.65 8.33 13.27
C ASP A 81 -6.96 7.64 14.47
N GLY A 82 -5.75 8.10 14.81
CA GLY A 82 -4.93 7.52 15.88
C GLY A 82 -4.23 6.21 15.51
N LEU A 83 -4.49 5.63 14.34
CA LEU A 83 -3.72 4.53 13.77
C LEU A 83 -2.32 5.03 13.39
N HIS A 84 -1.34 4.14 13.42
CA HIS A 84 0.08 4.51 13.29
C HIS A 84 0.83 3.63 12.30
N ILE A 85 0.14 2.69 11.67
CA ILE A 85 0.67 1.83 10.64
C ILE A 85 -0.08 2.14 9.36
N LEU A 86 0.67 2.37 8.29
CA LEU A 86 0.17 2.59 6.95
C LEU A 86 0.78 1.54 6.02
N GLY A 87 -0.05 0.95 5.17
CA GLY A 87 0.36 -0.01 4.17
C GLY A 87 -0.22 0.35 2.82
N THR A 88 0.60 0.28 1.79
CA THR A 88 0.18 0.50 0.42
C THR A 88 0.60 -0.69 -0.42
N LEU A 89 -0.35 -1.30 -1.13
CA LEU A 89 -0.09 -2.35 -2.12
C LEU A 89 -0.62 -1.90 -3.47
N TRP A 90 0.20 -2.02 -4.49
CA TRP A 90 -0.17 -1.76 -5.87
C TRP A 90 0.01 -3.02 -6.72
N ALA A 91 -0.90 -3.24 -7.66
CA ALA A 91 -0.88 -4.37 -8.56
C ALA A 91 -1.27 -3.91 -9.96
N ILE A 92 -0.35 -4.00 -10.90
CA ILE A 92 -0.55 -3.65 -12.31
C ILE A 92 -0.48 -4.91 -13.16
N GLY A 93 -1.46 -5.08 -14.05
CA GLY A 93 -1.54 -6.27 -14.89
C GLY A 93 -2.91 -6.43 -15.55
N PRO A 94 -3.05 -7.42 -16.45
CA PRO A 94 -4.27 -7.64 -17.22
C PRO A 94 -5.50 -7.97 -16.35
N GLY A 95 -5.30 -8.55 -15.16
CA GLY A 95 -6.40 -8.86 -14.25
C GLY A 95 -6.82 -7.70 -13.33
N ALA A 96 -6.25 -6.49 -13.46
CA ALA A 96 -6.63 -5.33 -12.65
C ALA A 96 -7.96 -4.74 -13.15
N THR A 97 -9.06 -5.39 -12.80
CA THR A 97 -10.40 -4.97 -13.22
C THR A 97 -11.20 -4.39 -12.06
N GLN A 98 -12.26 -3.65 -12.39
CA GLN A 98 -13.19 -3.09 -11.42
C GLN A 98 -13.89 -4.20 -10.63
N GLU A 99 -14.26 -5.29 -11.29
CA GLU A 99 -14.91 -6.45 -10.68
C GLU A 99 -14.01 -7.13 -9.65
N LEU A 100 -12.70 -7.24 -9.95
CA LEU A 100 -11.74 -7.76 -8.99
C LEU A 100 -11.58 -6.82 -7.77
N ALA A 101 -11.58 -5.50 -8.00
CA ALA A 101 -11.52 -4.52 -6.91
C ALA A 101 -12.76 -4.64 -6.00
N GLU A 102 -13.96 -4.79 -6.57
CA GLU A 102 -15.20 -4.97 -5.81
C GLU A 102 -15.19 -6.27 -5.00
N ALA A 103 -14.80 -7.38 -5.63
CA ALA A 103 -14.69 -8.68 -4.95
C ALA A 103 -13.65 -8.67 -3.81
N LEU A 104 -12.56 -7.91 -3.96
CA LEU A 104 -11.60 -7.69 -2.88
C LEU A 104 -12.20 -6.83 -1.77
N ALA A 105 -12.85 -5.72 -2.12
CA ALA A 105 -13.44 -4.77 -1.18
C ALA A 105 -14.42 -5.42 -0.21
N GLU A 106 -15.24 -6.38 -0.67
CA GLU A 106 -16.17 -7.15 0.16
C GLU A 106 -15.49 -7.90 1.32
N ARG A 107 -14.20 -8.21 1.19
CA ARG A 107 -13.42 -8.98 2.14
C ARG A 107 -12.48 -8.12 2.98
N LEU A 108 -12.35 -6.83 2.68
CA LEU A 108 -11.43 -5.95 3.38
C LEU A 108 -11.99 -5.55 4.75
N PRO A 109 -11.16 -5.56 5.80
CA PRO A 109 -11.61 -5.16 7.14
C PRO A 109 -11.89 -3.67 7.19
N TYR A 110 -12.96 -3.31 7.90
CA TYR A 110 -13.24 -1.94 8.31
C TYR A 110 -13.64 -1.93 9.78
N ARG A 111 -12.63 -2.00 10.66
CA ARG A 111 -12.78 -2.02 12.12
C ARG A 111 -11.90 -0.95 12.76
N ALA A 112 -12.05 -0.76 14.07
CA ALA A 112 -11.40 0.33 14.78
C ALA A 112 -9.86 0.30 14.67
N ASP A 113 -9.28 -0.91 14.71
CA ASP A 113 -7.84 -1.23 14.75
C ASP A 113 -7.21 -1.58 13.40
N LEU A 114 -8.04 -1.87 12.37
CA LEU A 114 -7.58 -2.26 11.04
C LEU A 114 -8.62 -1.87 9.99
N ARG A 115 -8.19 -1.07 9.00
CA ARG A 115 -9.04 -0.57 7.92
C ARG A 115 -8.32 -0.73 6.61
N ALA A 116 -9.00 -1.23 5.60
CA ALA A 116 -8.46 -1.29 4.27
C ALA A 116 -9.50 -0.92 3.22
N GLY A 117 -9.00 -0.37 2.12
CA GLY A 117 -9.79 -0.05 0.94
C GLY A 117 -8.99 -0.31 -0.31
N VAL A 118 -9.67 -0.70 -1.38
CA VAL A 118 -9.07 -0.93 -2.70
C VAL A 118 -9.72 -0.02 -3.73
N THR A 119 -8.93 0.43 -4.70
CA THR A 119 -9.39 1.26 -5.82
C THR A 119 -8.84 0.68 -7.11
N CYS A 120 -9.68 0.55 -8.13
CA CYS A 120 -9.24 0.27 -9.49
C CYS A 120 -8.92 1.58 -10.20
N LEU A 121 -7.70 1.72 -10.69
CA LEU A 121 -7.26 2.82 -11.53
C LEU A 121 -7.19 2.31 -12.96
N ALA A 122 -8.22 2.64 -13.73
CA ALA A 122 -8.33 2.21 -15.12
C ALA A 122 -7.28 2.92 -16.00
N GLY A 123 -6.59 2.16 -16.82
CA GLY A 123 -5.76 2.72 -17.88
C GLY A 123 -6.61 3.49 -18.88
N TYR A 124 -6.23 4.72 -19.20
CA TYR A 124 -6.93 5.56 -20.20
C TYR A 124 -6.02 5.87 -21.39
N GLY A 125 -6.56 6.41 -22.49
CA GLY A 125 -5.79 7.05 -23.56
C GLY A 125 -5.12 6.16 -24.62
N THR A 126 -5.00 4.84 -24.44
CA THR A 126 -4.52 3.90 -25.47
C THR A 126 -5.20 2.55 -25.38
N ALA A 127 -5.35 1.82 -26.49
CA ALA A 127 -5.90 0.45 -26.50
C ALA A 127 -5.07 -0.57 -25.68
N THR A 128 -3.81 -0.24 -25.41
CA THR A 128 -2.88 -1.05 -24.61
C THR A 128 -2.70 -0.52 -23.18
N ALA A 129 -3.52 0.44 -22.75
CA ALA A 129 -3.37 1.04 -21.43
C ALA A 129 -3.66 -0.01 -20.35
N GLN A 130 -2.70 -0.21 -19.46
CA GLN A 130 -2.86 -1.14 -18.35
C GLN A 130 -3.64 -0.47 -17.23
N SER A 131 -4.46 -1.25 -16.55
CA SER A 131 -5.10 -0.85 -15.30
C SER A 131 -4.26 -1.32 -14.11
N MET A 132 -4.50 -0.73 -12.94
CA MET A 132 -3.90 -1.17 -11.69
C MET A 132 -4.90 -1.15 -10.54
N LEU A 133 -4.66 -2.00 -9.54
CA LEU A 133 -5.33 -1.96 -8.26
C LEU A 133 -4.42 -1.30 -7.23
N LEU A 134 -5.00 -0.43 -6.41
CA LEU A 134 -4.35 0.23 -5.28
C LEU A 134 -5.09 -0.14 -4.00
N LEU A 135 -4.45 -0.89 -3.12
CA LEU A 135 -4.93 -1.22 -1.79
C LEU A 135 -4.22 -0.32 -0.77
N ARG A 136 -4.99 0.31 0.11
CA ARG A 136 -4.47 1.06 1.26
C ARG A 136 -4.96 0.45 2.56
N VAL A 137 -4.08 0.41 3.55
CA VAL A 137 -4.32 -0.16 4.87
C VAL A 137 -3.89 0.84 5.94
N LEU A 138 -4.74 1.03 6.96
CA LEU A 138 -4.38 1.66 8.23
C LEU A 138 -4.55 0.64 9.35
N GLY A 139 -3.61 0.61 10.29
CA GLY A 139 -3.69 -0.31 11.43
C GLY A 139 -2.96 0.16 12.68
N SER A 140 -3.23 -0.55 13.78
CA SER A 140 -2.53 -0.39 15.06
C SER A 140 -1.64 -1.58 15.42
N ASP A 141 -1.70 -2.66 14.66
CA ASP A 141 -0.88 -3.85 14.83
C ASP A 141 -0.23 -4.25 13.50
N MET A 142 1.11 -4.37 13.51
CA MET A 142 1.88 -4.65 12.29
C MET A 142 1.68 -6.10 11.84
N GLU A 143 1.45 -7.03 12.76
CA GLU A 143 1.19 -8.41 12.39
C GLU A 143 -0.13 -8.51 11.59
N ALA A 144 -1.21 -7.89 12.08
CA ALA A 144 -2.49 -7.84 11.38
C ALA A 144 -2.39 -7.15 10.00
N VAL A 145 -1.67 -6.02 9.91
CA VAL A 145 -1.45 -5.32 8.63
C VAL A 145 -0.66 -6.21 7.66
N ARG A 146 0.43 -6.85 8.13
CA ARG A 146 1.24 -7.76 7.32
C ARG A 146 0.41 -8.93 6.80
N HIS A 147 -0.38 -9.59 7.64
CA HIS A 147 -1.24 -10.70 7.25
C HIS A 147 -2.24 -10.29 6.15
N LEU A 148 -2.96 -9.19 6.35
CA LEU A 148 -3.90 -8.70 5.34
C LEU A 148 -3.22 -8.42 4.00
N MET A 149 -2.06 -7.82 4.06
CA MET A 149 -1.30 -7.43 2.89
C MET A 149 -0.73 -8.67 2.15
N ILE A 150 -0.33 -9.74 2.88
CA ILE A 150 0.10 -11.03 2.32
C ILE A 150 -1.08 -11.74 1.66
N ASP A 151 -2.26 -11.70 2.29
CA ASP A 151 -3.48 -12.28 1.76
C ASP A 151 -3.89 -11.60 0.45
N ALA A 152 -3.88 -10.26 0.43
CA ALA A 152 -4.12 -9.49 -0.78
C ALA A 152 -3.11 -9.83 -1.88
N TRP A 153 -1.82 -9.84 -1.56
CA TRP A 153 -0.77 -10.25 -2.51
C TRP A 153 -1.04 -11.65 -3.08
N THR A 154 -1.38 -12.61 -2.21
CA THR A 154 -1.66 -14.01 -2.58
C THR A 154 -2.83 -14.11 -3.55
N VAL A 155 -3.94 -13.42 -3.28
CA VAL A 155 -5.12 -13.39 -4.17
C VAL A 155 -4.78 -12.76 -5.52
N LEU A 156 -3.96 -11.72 -5.54
CA LEU A 156 -3.61 -10.96 -6.75
C LEU A 156 -2.63 -11.70 -7.67
N ARG A 157 -1.91 -12.72 -7.20
CA ARG A 157 -0.91 -13.45 -8.00
C ARG A 157 -1.47 -14.02 -9.30
N GLN A 158 -2.57 -14.77 -9.22
CA GLN A 158 -3.18 -15.41 -10.37
C GLN A 158 -3.74 -14.39 -11.39
N PRO A 159 -4.56 -13.41 -11.01
CA PRO A 159 -5.11 -12.46 -11.98
C PRO A 159 -4.05 -11.51 -12.58
N MET A 160 -3.01 -11.15 -11.83
CA MET A 160 -1.96 -10.25 -12.37
C MET A 160 -0.94 -10.99 -13.23
N HIS A 161 -0.44 -12.13 -12.75
CA HIS A 161 0.72 -12.81 -13.35
C HIS A 161 0.37 -14.12 -14.06
N GLY A 162 -0.87 -14.61 -13.96
CA GLY A 162 -1.28 -15.90 -14.51
C GLY A 162 -0.68 -17.12 -13.78
N VAL A 163 -0.08 -16.91 -12.61
CA VAL A 163 0.57 -17.97 -11.82
C VAL A 163 0.04 -18.01 -10.40
N PRO A 164 -0.11 -19.20 -9.79
CA PRO A 164 -0.59 -19.31 -8.42
C PRO A 164 0.40 -18.68 -7.44
N ALA A 165 -0.13 -18.20 -6.32
CA ALA A 165 0.70 -17.78 -5.20
C ALA A 165 1.51 -18.96 -4.66
N ARG A 166 2.78 -18.70 -4.38
CA ARG A 166 3.64 -19.59 -3.61
C ARG A 166 4.20 -18.75 -2.48
N PRO A 167 3.88 -19.07 -1.21
CA PRO A 167 4.38 -18.30 -0.07
C PRO A 167 5.89 -18.17 -0.16
N LEU A 168 6.41 -16.95 -0.03
CA LEU A 168 7.85 -16.74 0.05
C LEU A 168 8.33 -17.34 1.37
N ARG A 169 9.30 -18.26 1.31
CA ARG A 169 9.90 -18.89 2.50
C ARG A 169 10.50 -17.86 3.48
N LEU A 170 10.80 -16.66 3.01
CA LEU A 170 11.31 -15.54 3.80
C LEU A 170 10.25 -14.89 4.71
N TRP A 171 8.97 -15.20 4.55
CA TRP A 171 7.87 -14.64 5.36
C TRP A 171 7.36 -15.60 6.44
N SER A 172 7.88 -16.83 6.50
CA SER A 172 7.47 -17.86 7.46
C SER A 172 8.40 -17.98 8.69
N THR A 173 9.26 -16.99 8.90
CA THR A 173 10.18 -16.89 10.05
C THR A 173 9.86 -15.63 10.83
#